data_AF-A0A9Q4PXF3-F1
#
_entry.id   AF-A0A9Q4PXF3-F1
#
_cell.length_a   1.000
_cell.length_b   1.000
_cell.length_c   1.000
_cell.angle_alpha   90.00
_cell.angle_beta   90.00
_cell.angle_gamma   90.00
#
_symmetry.space_group_name_H-M   'P 1'
#
loop_
_entity.id
_entity.type
_entity.pdbx_description
1 polymer ?
#
loop_
_entity_poly.entity_id
_entity_poly.type
_entity_poly.pdbx_seq_one_letter_code
_entity_poly.pdbx_strand_id
1 'polypeptide(L)'
;MMRARLTYVPLEVADQFEDFIIHREEQILDAVKARTRDYSTLSLLKLLYQLRGSPMTFSNLYSKSKIRMKKSFLNYLHLCVDYEFISKEAVGANVIYTITDKGRTMLNLFMQKNNYVA
;
A
#
# COMPACT_ATOMS: atom_id res chain seq x y z
N MET A 1 -20.26 -15.65 11.52
CA MET A 1 -19.19 -15.61 10.51
C MET A 1 -19.24 -14.23 9.86
N MET A 2 -18.21 -13.37 9.99
CA MET A 2 -18.22 -12.06 9.32
C MET A 2 -18.10 -12.27 7.81
N ARG A 3 -19.19 -12.02 7.08
CA ARG A 3 -19.23 -12.08 5.61
C ARG A 3 -18.35 -10.92 5.11
N ALA A 4 -17.21 -11.24 4.49
CA ALA A 4 -16.39 -10.22 3.86
C ALA A 4 -17.26 -9.48 2.83
N ARG A 5 -17.16 -8.15 2.79
CA ARG A 5 -17.89 -7.35 1.80
C ARG A 5 -17.34 -7.69 0.43
N LEU A 6 -18.16 -8.29 -0.42
CA LEU A 6 -17.82 -8.59 -1.79
C LEU A 6 -18.04 -7.32 -2.64
N THR A 7 -17.12 -7.08 -3.57
CA THR A 7 -17.13 -5.91 -4.45
C THR A 7 -17.18 -6.40 -5.89
N TYR A 8 -17.99 -5.73 -6.73
CA TYR A 8 -17.97 -5.96 -8.16
C TYR A 8 -16.83 -5.12 -8.77
N VAL A 9 -15.87 -5.79 -9.38
CA VAL A 9 -14.70 -5.18 -10.01
C VAL A 9 -14.81 -5.43 -11.52
N PRO A 10 -14.72 -4.40 -12.38
CA PRO A 10 -14.70 -4.61 -13.83
C PRO A 10 -13.61 -5.60 -14.22
N LEU A 11 -13.88 -6.48 -15.20
CA LEU A 11 -12.96 -7.54 -15.60
C LEU A 11 -11.55 -7.04 -15.90
N GLU A 12 -11.45 -6.00 -16.73
CA GLU A 12 -10.15 -5.41 -17.11
C GLU A 12 -9.37 -4.89 -15.90
N VAL A 13 -10.07 -4.32 -14.91
CA VAL A 13 -9.47 -3.85 -13.66
C VAL A 13 -9.04 -5.03 -12.81
N ALA A 14 -9.85 -6.08 -12.69
CA ALA A 14 -9.48 -7.27 -11.93
C ALA A 14 -8.24 -7.94 -12.52
N ASP A 15 -8.13 -8.00 -13.84
CA ASP A 15 -6.99 -8.57 -14.57
C ASP A 15 -5.74 -7.74 -14.44
N GLN A 16 -5.85 -6.41 -14.56
CA GLN A 16 -4.70 -5.51 -14.41
C GLN A 16 -4.22 -5.40 -12.96
N PHE A 17 -5.12 -5.52 -11.98
CA PHE A 17 -4.85 -5.30 -10.55
C PHE A 17 -5.07 -6.57 -9.72
N GLU A 18 -4.68 -7.74 -10.26
CA GLU A 18 -4.89 -9.04 -9.61
C GLU A 18 -4.26 -9.14 -8.21
N ASP A 19 -3.13 -8.46 -7.97
CA ASP A 19 -2.49 -8.36 -6.65
C ASP A 19 -3.39 -7.76 -5.56
N PHE A 20 -4.42 -7.01 -5.95
CA PHE A 20 -5.41 -6.44 -5.04
C PHE A 20 -6.61 -7.37 -4.84
N ILE A 21 -6.66 -8.52 -5.51
CA ILE A 21 -7.72 -9.52 -5.40
C ILE A 21 -7.26 -10.65 -4.47
N ILE A 22 -8.03 -10.92 -3.42
CA ILE A 22 -7.83 -12.05 -2.52
C ILE A 22 -8.47 -13.31 -3.10
N HIS A 23 -9.68 -13.16 -3.64
CA HIS A 23 -10.46 -14.26 -4.21
C HIS A 23 -11.44 -13.70 -5.24
N ARG A 24 -11.48 -14.33 -6.43
CA ARG A 24 -12.48 -14.10 -7.45
C ARG A 24 -13.58 -15.15 -7.29
N GLU A 25 -14.83 -14.71 -7.23
CA GLU A 25 -16.01 -15.59 -7.21
C GLU A 25 -16.62 -15.65 -8.64
N GLU A 26 -17.91 -15.40 -8.76
CA GLU A 26 -18.64 -15.39 -10.02
C GLU A 26 -18.32 -14.15 -10.87
N GLN A 27 -18.22 -14.36 -12.18
CA GLN A 27 -18.27 -13.29 -13.17
C GLN A 27 -19.73 -13.06 -13.56
N ILE A 28 -20.19 -11.81 -13.47
CA ILE A 28 -21.53 -11.38 -13.88
C ILE A 28 -21.34 -10.25 -14.88
N LEU A 29 -21.77 -10.48 -16.11
CA LEU A 29 -21.55 -9.57 -17.24
C LEU A 29 -20.05 -9.26 -17.41
N ASP A 30 -19.68 -7.98 -17.35
CA ASP A 30 -18.34 -7.42 -17.50
C ASP A 30 -17.63 -7.17 -16.16
N ALA A 31 -18.14 -7.72 -15.05
CA ALA A 31 -17.56 -7.59 -13.72
C ALA A 31 -17.36 -8.94 -13.03
N VAL A 32 -16.33 -9.03 -12.20
CA VAL A 32 -16.12 -10.13 -11.25
C VAL A 32 -16.51 -9.70 -9.87
N LYS A 33 -17.26 -10.55 -9.19
CA LYS A 33 -17.46 -10.43 -7.76
C LYS A 33 -16.20 -10.94 -7.07
N ALA A 34 -15.54 -10.06 -6.34
CA ALA A 34 -14.25 -10.36 -5.75
C ALA A 34 -14.17 -9.89 -4.30
N ARG A 35 -13.38 -10.61 -3.52
CA ARG A 35 -12.87 -10.14 -2.24
C ARG A 35 -11.57 -9.38 -2.50
N THR A 36 -11.53 -8.10 -2.19
CA THR A 36 -10.38 -7.21 -2.44
C THR A 36 -9.50 -7.03 -1.20
N ARG A 37 -8.23 -6.68 -1.41
CA ARG A 37 -7.33 -6.11 -0.41
C ARG A 37 -7.53 -4.61 -0.40
N ASP A 38 -8.22 -4.10 0.62
CA ASP A 38 -8.47 -2.67 0.71
C ASP A 38 -7.28 -1.95 1.36
N TYR A 39 -6.63 -1.08 0.58
CA TYR A 39 -5.57 -0.21 1.06
C TYR A 39 -6.08 1.24 1.15
N SER A 40 -6.07 1.79 2.35
CA SER A 40 -6.32 3.20 2.58
C SER A 40 -5.14 4.02 2.03
N THR A 41 -5.43 4.92 1.09
CA THR A 41 -4.46 5.87 0.55
C THR A 41 -3.75 6.63 1.66
N LEU A 42 -4.47 7.10 2.69
CA LEU A 42 -3.87 7.81 3.82
C LEU A 42 -2.84 6.94 4.58
N SER A 43 -3.11 5.65 4.75
CA SER A 43 -2.18 4.75 5.45
C SER A 43 -0.93 4.47 4.63
N LEU A 44 -1.07 4.31 3.31
CA LEU A 44 0.05 4.22 2.37
C LEU A 44 0.91 5.50 2.45
N LEU A 45 0.28 6.67 2.34
CA LEU A 45 0.96 7.97 2.41
C LEU A 45 1.68 8.16 3.75
N LYS A 46 1.06 7.79 4.87
CA LYS A 46 1.71 7.86 6.20
C LYS A 46 3.00 7.03 6.23
N LEU A 47 2.99 5.83 5.67
CA LEU A 47 4.16 4.94 5.64
C LEU A 47 5.28 5.55 4.78
N LEU A 48 4.97 5.95 3.55
CA LEU A 48 5.95 6.57 2.64
C LEU A 48 6.49 7.89 3.21
N TYR A 49 5.63 8.70 3.82
CA TYR A 49 6.01 9.98 4.43
C TYR A 49 7.03 9.81 5.56
N GLN A 50 6.90 8.76 6.39
CA GLN A 50 7.91 8.49 7.43
C GLN A 50 9.29 8.20 6.81
N LEU A 51 9.34 7.41 5.74
CA LEU A 51 10.59 7.04 5.07
C LEU A 51 11.20 8.17 4.22
N ARG A 52 10.42 9.21 3.90
CA ARG A 52 10.92 10.41 3.20
C ARG A 52 12.05 11.10 3.96
N GLY A 53 11.95 11.13 5.30
CA GLY A 53 12.91 11.85 6.16
C GLY A 53 14.21 11.08 6.42
N SER A 54 14.14 9.77 6.60
CA SER A 54 15.33 8.90 6.81
C SER A 54 14.95 7.42 6.67
N PRO A 55 15.92 6.55 6.31
CA PRO A 55 15.75 5.10 6.39
C PRO A 55 15.39 4.64 7.80
N MET A 56 14.57 3.60 7.93
CA MET A 56 14.09 3.11 9.23
C MET A 56 14.11 1.59 9.33
N THR A 57 14.35 1.09 10.55
CA THR A 57 14.11 -0.32 10.88
C THR A 57 12.62 -0.64 10.89
N PHE A 58 12.28 -1.93 10.82
CA PHE A 58 10.90 -2.41 10.96
C PHE A 58 10.18 -1.81 12.18
N SER A 59 10.80 -1.91 13.36
CA SER A 59 10.19 -1.47 14.63
C SER A 59 9.93 0.04 14.65
N ASN A 60 10.87 0.83 14.13
CA ASN A 60 10.74 2.29 14.05
C ASN A 60 9.65 2.68 13.06
N LEU A 61 9.64 2.07 11.88
CA LEU A 61 8.63 2.34 10.85
C LEU A 61 7.23 1.95 11.34
N TYR A 62 7.08 0.79 12.00
CA TYR A 62 5.81 0.36 12.58
C TYR A 62 5.29 1.37 13.62
N SER A 63 6.14 1.76 14.57
CA SER A 63 5.79 2.70 15.64
C SER A 63 5.44 4.10 15.12
N LYS A 64 6.18 4.61 14.14
CA LYS A 64 6.00 5.96 13.58
C LYS A 64 4.87 6.03 12.56
N SER A 65 4.56 4.96 11.83
CA SER A 65 3.45 4.94 10.86
C SER A 65 2.07 5.11 11.52
N LYS A 66 1.96 4.81 12.82
CA LYS A 66 0.69 4.80 13.58
C LYS A 66 -0.39 3.95 12.90
N ILE A 67 -0.01 2.88 12.20
CA ILE A 67 -0.94 1.86 11.71
C ILE A 67 -1.15 0.87 12.85
N ARG A 68 -2.32 0.95 13.50
CA ARG A 68 -2.60 0.27 14.78
C ARG A 68 -2.44 -1.25 14.73
N MET A 69 -2.83 -1.89 13.63
CA MET A 69 -2.81 -3.34 13.52
C MET A 69 -1.54 -3.82 12.79
N LYS A 70 -0.74 -4.68 13.44
CA LYS A 70 0.48 -5.25 12.84
C LYS A 70 0.23 -5.93 11.50
N LYS A 71 -0.85 -6.71 11.38
CA LYS A 71 -1.22 -7.37 10.11
C LYS A 71 -1.49 -6.36 9.00
N SER A 72 -2.18 -5.27 9.32
CA SER A 72 -2.44 -4.19 8.36
C SER A 72 -1.13 -3.51 7.95
N PHE A 73 -0.28 -3.17 8.91
CA PHE A 73 1.04 -2.60 8.63
C PHE A 73 1.87 -3.51 7.71
N LEU A 74 1.93 -4.80 7.99
CA LEU A 74 2.62 -5.78 7.14
C LEU A 74 2.07 -5.78 5.72
N ASN A 75 0.75 -5.76 5.54
CA ASN A 75 0.15 -5.68 4.20
C ASN A 75 0.61 -4.42 3.43
N TYR A 76 0.66 -3.25 4.08
CA TYR A 76 1.17 -2.03 3.44
C TYR A 76 2.66 -2.10 3.15
N LEU A 77 3.43 -2.69 4.06
CA LEU A 77 4.88 -2.85 3.91
C LEU A 77 5.21 -3.76 2.72
N HIS A 78 4.51 -4.89 2.60
CA HIS A 78 4.61 -5.79 1.45
C HIS A 78 4.24 -5.07 0.16
N LEU A 79 3.07 -4.41 0.12
CA LEU A 79 2.66 -3.62 -1.04
C LEU A 79 3.74 -2.62 -1.47
N CYS A 80 4.33 -1.88 -0.53
CA CYS A 80 5.37 -0.90 -0.84
C CYS A 80 6.66 -1.53 -1.37
N VAL A 81 7.02 -2.74 -0.91
CA VAL A 81 8.20 -3.46 -1.40
C VAL A 81 7.91 -4.05 -2.78
N ASP A 82 6.78 -4.72 -2.95
CA ASP A 82 6.40 -5.42 -4.19
C ASP A 82 6.23 -4.43 -5.36
N TYR A 83 5.73 -3.22 -5.08
CA TYR A 83 5.59 -2.14 -6.06
C TYR A 83 6.83 -1.23 -6.13
N GLU A 84 7.92 -1.57 -5.44
CA GLU A 84 9.19 -0.84 -5.43
C GLU A 84 9.06 0.62 -4.96
N PHE A 85 8.07 0.94 -4.14
CA PHE A 85 8.01 2.25 -3.48
C PHE A 85 9.05 2.38 -2.38
N ILE A 86 9.45 1.25 -1.79
CA ILE A 86 10.51 1.18 -0.79
C ILE A 86 11.44 0.00 -1.11
N SER A 87 12.72 0.17 -0.82
CA SER A 87 13.69 -0.93 -0.79
C SER A 87 13.89 -1.41 0.65
N LYS A 88 14.40 -2.64 0.79
CA LYS A 88 14.80 -3.19 2.08
C LYS A 88 16.19 -3.82 1.98
N GLU A 89 17.00 -3.61 3.01
CA GLU A 89 18.36 -4.16 3.10
C GLU A 89 18.55 -4.81 4.47
N ALA A 90 19.16 -6.00 4.50
CA ALA A 90 19.53 -6.66 5.74
C ALA A 90 20.86 -6.09 6.24
N VAL A 91 20.85 -5.51 7.44
CA VAL A 91 22.03 -4.95 8.10
C VAL A 91 22.16 -5.61 9.48
N GLY A 92 23.02 -6.63 9.54
CA GLY A 92 23.15 -7.50 10.71
C GLY A 92 21.83 -8.21 11.02
N ALA A 93 21.35 -8.09 12.26
CA ALA A 93 20.07 -8.66 12.69
C ALA A 93 18.84 -7.80 12.32
N ASN A 94 19.04 -6.64 11.68
CA ASN A 94 17.97 -5.70 11.36
C ASN A 94 17.70 -5.65 9.85
N VAL A 95 16.49 -5.21 9.51
CA VAL A 95 16.12 -4.83 8.14
C VAL A 95 15.86 -3.34 8.11
N ILE A 96 16.58 -2.63 7.23
CA ILE A 96 16.43 -1.19 7.00
C ILE A 96 15.57 -0.99 5.76
N TYR A 97 14.54 -0.15 5.87
CA TYR A 97 13.68 0.25 4.77
C TYR A 97 14.02 1.67 4.34
N THR A 98 14.09 1.89 3.02
CA THR A 98 14.41 3.18 2.41
C THR A 98 13.42 3.49 1.31
N ILE A 99 12.94 4.73 1.21
CA ILE A 99 12.06 5.13 0.10
C ILE A 99 12.85 5.21 -1.21
N THR A 100 12.29 4.67 -2.28
CA THR A 100 12.87 4.77 -3.64
C THR A 100 12.42 6.04 -4.35
N ASP A 101 12.95 6.32 -5.53
CA ASP A 101 12.47 7.42 -6.36
C ASP A 101 11.01 7.22 -6.80
N LYS A 102 10.61 5.99 -7.10
CA LYS A 102 9.22 5.64 -7.42
C LYS A 102 8.28 5.91 -6.24
N GLY A 103 8.71 5.57 -5.02
CA GLY A 103 7.97 5.88 -3.80
C GLY A 103 7.88 7.38 -3.54
N ARG A 104 8.94 8.14 -3.80
CA ARG A 104 8.94 9.61 -3.71
C ARG A 104 7.96 10.22 -4.71
N THR A 105 7.97 9.77 -5.96
CA THR A 105 7.01 10.19 -6.99
C THR A 105 5.58 9.94 -6.52
N MET A 106 5.26 8.71 -6.09
CA MET A 106 3.93 8.36 -5.58
C MET A 106 3.49 9.26 -4.40
N LEU A 107 4.38 9.50 -3.44
CA LEU A 107 4.10 10.40 -2.32
C LEU A 107 3.86 11.84 -2.79
N ASN A 108 4.68 12.34 -3.72
CA ASN A 108 4.62 13.70 -4.22
C ASN A 108 3.32 13.99 -4.99
N LEU A 109 2.73 13.00 -5.68
CA LEU A 109 1.43 13.15 -6.35
C LEU A 109 0.32 13.63 -5.40
N PHE A 110 0.39 13.28 -4.12
CA PHE A 110 -0.59 13.70 -3.10
C PHE A 110 -0.13 14.89 -2.25
N MET A 111 1.18 15.16 -2.21
CA MET A 111 1.72 16.33 -1.51
C MET A 111 1.63 17.62 -2.32
N GLN A 112 1.57 17.52 -3.66
CA GLN A 112 1.42 18.64 -4.59
C GLN A 112 -0.04 19.14 -4.65
N LYS A 113 -0.66 19.41 -3.49
CA LYS A 113 -1.93 20.15 -3.46
C LYS A 113 -1.61 21.58 -3.87
N ASN A 114 -1.77 21.88 -5.16
CA ASN A 114 -1.26 23.11 -5.77
C ASN A 114 -1.67 24.37 -5.01
N ASN A 115 -0.65 25.19 -4.74
CA ASN A 115 -0.74 26.63 -4.51
C ASN A 115 -1.26 27.32 -5.78
N TYR A 116 -2.50 27.05 -6.20
CA TYR A 116 -3.20 27.99 -7.06
C TYR A 116 -3.61 29.17 -6.18
N VAL A 117 -2.73 30.17 -6.11
CA VAL A 117 -3.14 31.52 -5.74
C VAL A 117 -4.06 31.97 -6.88
N ALA A 118 -5.35 32.10 -6.58
CA ALA A 118 -6.34 32.69 -7.47
C ALA A 118 -6.04 34.17 -7.72
#